data_AF-W1Y1H8-F1
#
_entry.id   AF-W1Y1H8-F1
#
_cell.length_a   1.000
_cell.length_b   1.000
_cell.length_c   1.000
_cell.angle_alpha   90.00
_cell.angle_beta   90.00
_cell.angle_gamma   90.00
#
_symmetry.space_group_name_H-M   'P 1'
#
loop_
_entity.id
_entity.type
_entity.pdbx_description
1 polymer ?
#
loop_
_entity_poly.entity_id
_entity_poly.type
_entity_poly.pdbx_seq_one_letter_code
_entity_poly.pdbx_strand_id
1 'polypeptide(L)'
;QDSYIGKYTNDYENKCLLISAILGYFKQLENERLLQKDYSTCEIDCEAVRTYQLSHGLFTKEELAKMSDDEVKKLDTKKIVFLKAKVRPLDAMEDIQLP
;
A
#
# COMPACT_ATOMS: atom_id res chain seq x y z
N GLN A 1 -17.21 -6.04 7.67
CA GLN A 1 -16.87 -6.34 6.26
C GLN A 1 -17.35 -5.15 5.43
N ASP A 2 -16.49 -4.60 4.57
CA ASP A 2 -16.67 -3.35 3.79
C ASP A 2 -16.73 -2.03 4.57
N SER A 3 -15.75 -1.77 5.44
CA SER A 3 -15.68 -0.49 6.17
C SER A 3 -15.34 0.71 5.28
N TYR A 4 -14.72 0.51 4.10
CA TYR A 4 -14.23 1.61 3.26
C TYR A 4 -14.82 1.66 1.83
N ILE A 5 -15.20 0.50 1.27
CA ILE A 5 -15.69 0.42 -0.12
C ILE A 5 -17.01 1.17 -0.26
N GLY A 6 -17.05 2.18 -1.13
CA GLY A 6 -18.25 2.97 -1.42
C GLY A 6 -18.68 3.94 -0.32
N LYS A 7 -17.94 4.03 0.80
CA LYS A 7 -18.27 4.90 1.95
C LYS A 7 -17.45 6.19 1.99
N TYR A 8 -16.28 6.18 1.36
CA TYR A 8 -15.36 7.31 1.33
C TYR A 8 -15.06 7.71 -0.12
N THR A 9 -14.80 8.99 -0.33
CA THR A 9 -14.29 9.51 -1.60
C THR A 9 -12.88 8.99 -1.84
N ASN A 10 -12.55 8.63 -3.08
CA ASN A 10 -11.24 8.10 -3.45
C ASN A 10 -10.17 9.20 -3.61
N ASP A 11 -10.15 10.15 -2.69
CA ASP A 11 -9.16 11.22 -2.63
C ASP A 11 -7.92 10.78 -1.84
N TYR A 12 -6.88 11.59 -1.91
CA TYR A 12 -5.60 11.31 -1.27
C TYR A 12 -5.70 11.24 0.26
N GLU A 13 -6.58 12.03 0.88
CA GLU A 13 -6.72 12.08 2.34
C GLU A 13 -7.33 10.77 2.87
N ASN A 14 -8.40 10.30 2.23
CA ASN A 14 -9.02 9.03 2.56
C ASN A 14 -8.12 7.83 2.26
N LYS A 15 -7.31 7.90 1.19
CA LYS A 15 -6.25 6.91 0.94
C LYS A 15 -5.23 6.88 2.08
N CYS A 16 -4.79 8.03 2.58
CA CYS A 16 -3.90 8.12 3.75
C CYS A 16 -4.54 7.54 5.02
N LEU A 17 -5.84 7.78 5.24
CA LEU A 17 -6.57 7.20 6.36
C LEU A 17 -6.62 5.67 6.27
N LEU A 18 -6.91 5.13 5.09
CA LEU A 18 -6.91 3.69 4.84
C LEU A 18 -5.51 3.08 5.07
N ILE A 19 -4.46 3.70 4.55
CA ILE A 19 -3.08 3.26 4.76
C ILE A 19 -2.74 3.25 6.25
N SER A 20 -3.13 4.28 6.99
CA SER A 20 -2.91 4.36 8.44
C SER A 20 -3.62 3.24 9.20
N ALA A 21 -4.85 2.89 8.81
CA ALA A 21 -5.59 1.78 9.39
C ALA A 21 -4.91 0.42 9.11
N ILE A 22 -4.44 0.20 7.87
CA ILE A 22 -3.70 -1.02 7.49
C ILE A 22 -2.39 -1.12 8.27
N LEU A 23 -1.63 -0.02 8.38
CA LEU A 23 -0.40 0.03 9.17
C LEU A 23 -0.65 -0.23 10.65
N GLY A 24 -1.75 0.30 11.21
CA GLY A 24 -2.17 0.00 12.58
C GLY A 24 -2.39 -1.49 12.81
N TYR A 25 -3.04 -2.15 11.85
CA TYR A 25 -3.23 -3.60 11.88
C TYR A 25 -1.91 -4.37 11.76
N PHE A 26 -1.01 -4.00 10.85
CA PHE A 26 0.31 -4.64 10.75
C PHE A 26 1.14 -4.48 12.03
N LYS A 27 1.10 -3.30 12.66
CA LYS A 27 1.75 -3.10 13.97
C LYS A 27 1.19 -4.00 15.05
N GLN A 28 -0.13 -4.27 15.04
CA GLN A 28 -0.71 -5.25 15.95
C GLN A 28 -0.14 -6.65 15.70
N LEU A 29 -0.07 -7.09 14.44
CA LEU A 29 0.52 -8.40 14.09
C LEU A 29 2.01 -8.49 14.46
N GLU A 30 2.77 -7.41 14.32
CA GLU A 30 4.16 -7.33 14.77
C GLU A 30 4.28 -7.47 16.30
N ASN A 31 3.40 -6.80 17.05
CA ASN A 31 3.34 -6.89 18.51
C ASN A 31 2.95 -8.29 18.99
N GLU A 32 2.07 -8.98 18.25
CA GLU A 32 1.66 -10.36 18.49
C GLU A 32 2.72 -11.38 18.04
N ARG A 33 3.87 -10.92 17.53
CA ARG A 33 4.98 -11.76 17.02
C ARG A 33 4.55 -12.68 15.88
N LEU A 34 3.60 -12.24 15.07
CA LEU A 34 3.22 -12.89 13.81
C LEU A 34 4.03 -12.33 12.64
N LEU A 35 4.38 -11.05 12.69
CA LEU A 35 5.25 -10.38 11.72
C LEU A 35 6.55 -9.90 12.37
N GLN A 36 7.61 -9.78 11.57
CA GLN A 36 8.87 -9.18 12.02
C GLN A 36 8.60 -7.74 12.45
N LYS A 37 8.99 -7.42 13.68
CA LYS A 37 8.87 -6.09 14.25
C LYS A 37 9.60 -5.02 13.43
N ASP A 38 8.98 -3.85 13.30
CA ASP A 38 9.51 -2.65 12.62
C ASP A 38 9.86 -2.90 11.15
N TYR A 39 9.16 -3.83 10.49
CA TYR A 39 9.42 -4.20 9.09
C TYR A 39 8.28 -3.83 8.15
N SER A 40 7.03 -3.80 8.64
CA SER A 40 5.86 -3.70 7.78
C SER A 40 5.65 -2.30 7.25
N THR A 41 5.36 -2.20 5.96
CA THR A 41 5.01 -0.94 5.29
C THR A 41 3.74 -1.09 4.47
N CYS A 42 3.05 0.02 4.24
CA CYS A 42 1.93 0.13 3.31
C CYS A 42 1.95 1.54 2.72
N GLU A 43 1.87 1.62 1.40
CA GLU A 43 1.92 2.87 0.64
C GLU A 43 1.05 2.78 -0.62
N ILE A 44 0.81 3.91 -1.28
CA ILE A 44 0.18 3.93 -2.60
C ILE A 44 1.16 3.34 -3.61
N ASP A 45 0.68 2.40 -4.42
CA ASP A 45 1.48 1.83 -5.50
C ASP A 45 1.54 2.79 -6.69
N CYS A 46 2.56 3.66 -6.70
CA CYS A 46 2.75 4.66 -7.75
C CYS A 46 2.96 4.02 -9.14
N GLU A 47 3.54 2.83 -9.23
CA GLU A 47 3.72 2.13 -10.52
C GLU A 47 2.37 1.66 -11.07
N ALA A 48 1.53 1.08 -10.21
CA ALA A 48 0.17 0.68 -10.57
C ALA A 48 -0.70 1.89 -10.93
N VAL A 49 -0.56 3.02 -10.21
CA VAL A 49 -1.24 4.27 -10.58
C VAL A 49 -0.78 4.75 -11.95
N ARG A 50 0.52 4.84 -12.23
CA ARG A 50 1.05 5.21 -13.56
C ARG A 50 0.51 4.29 -14.66
N THR A 51 0.45 2.99 -14.40
CA THR A 51 -0.08 1.99 -15.33
C THR A 51 -1.57 2.19 -15.60
N TYR A 52 -2.35 2.50 -14.56
CA TYR A 52 -3.76 2.84 -14.69
C TYR A 52 -3.95 4.08 -15.57
N GLN A 53 -3.20 5.16 -15.31
CA GLN A 53 -3.32 6.39 -16.09
C GLN A 53 -3.01 6.19 -17.58
N LEU A 54 -1.95 5.43 -17.88
CA LEU A 54 -1.54 5.13 -19.24
C LEU A 54 -2.56 4.25 -19.96
N SER A 55 -3.04 3.18 -19.32
CA SER A 55 -4.00 2.23 -19.91
C SER A 55 -5.38 2.85 -20.17
N HIS A 56 -5.74 3.91 -19.46
CA HIS A 56 -7.00 4.64 -19.65
C HIS A 56 -6.86 5.88 -20.54
N GLY A 57 -5.67 6.12 -21.12
CA GLY A 57 -5.43 7.25 -22.01
C GLY A 57 -5.52 8.62 -21.33
N LEU A 58 -5.35 8.67 -20.01
CA LEU A 58 -5.45 9.91 -19.21
C LEU A 58 -4.14 10.70 -19.22
N PHE A 59 -3.01 10.00 -19.37
CA PHE A 59 -1.67 10.58 -19.49
C PHE A 59 -0.83 9.77 -20.47
N THR A 60 0.12 10.43 -21.12
CA THR A 60 1.17 9.79 -21.91
C THR A 60 2.31 9.29 -21.01
N LYS A 61 3.13 8.36 -21.52
CA LYS A 61 4.32 7.86 -20.81
C LYS A 61 5.31 8.98 -20.48
N GLU A 62 5.44 9.97 -21.37
CA GLU A 62 6.35 11.10 -21.22
C GLU A 62 5.90 12.09 -20.15
N GLU A 63 4.60 12.34 -20.04
CA GLU A 63 4.02 13.16 -18.96
C GLU A 63 4.21 12.48 -17.61
N LEU A 64 3.89 11.19 -17.50
CA LEU A 64 4.05 10.43 -16.26
C LEU A 64 5.51 10.32 -15.79
N ALA A 65 6.47 10.30 -16.73
CA ALA A 65 7.90 10.27 -16.41
C ALA A 65 8.41 11.58 -15.81
N LYS A 66 7.71 12.70 -16.04
CA LYS A 66 8.05 14.02 -15.47
C LYS A 66 7.43 14.25 -14.10
N MET A 67 6.47 13.40 -13.70
CA MET A 67 5.78 13.53 -12.41
C MET A 67 6.56 12.85 -11.29
N SER A 68 6.67 13.56 -10.17
CA SER A 68 7.12 13.00 -8.90
C SER A 68 6.13 11.99 -8.34
N ASP A 69 6.58 11.12 -7.45
CA ASP A 69 5.69 10.16 -6.79
C ASP A 69 4.58 10.86 -5.98
N ASP A 70 4.85 12.01 -5.37
CA ASP A 70 3.84 12.76 -4.61
C ASP A 70 2.74 13.36 -5.49
N GLU A 71 3.07 13.71 -6.74
CA GLU A 71 2.06 14.09 -7.73
C GLU A 71 1.27 12.87 -8.21
N VAL A 72 1.95 11.76 -8.48
CA VAL A 72 1.31 10.51 -8.92
C VAL A 72 0.33 9.97 -7.89
N LYS A 73 0.68 10.02 -6.60
CA LYS A 73 -0.19 9.59 -5.48
C LYS A 73 -1.55 10.30 -5.46
N LYS A 74 -1.62 11.53 -6.00
CA LYS A 74 -2.81 12.38 -6.00
C LYS A 74 -3.68 12.21 -7.24
N LEU A 75 -3.23 11.45 -8.24
CA LEU A 75 -4.00 11.22 -9.46
C LEU A 75 -5.28 10.43 -9.20
N ASP A 76 -6.35 10.81 -9.89
CA ASP A 76 -7.65 10.15 -9.82
C ASP A 76 -7.58 8.76 -10.46
N THR A 77 -7.96 7.75 -9.70
CA THR A 77 -8.06 6.35 -10.14
C THR A 77 -9.51 5.86 -10.05
N LYS A 78 -10.46 6.80 -10.18
CA LYS A 78 -11.91 6.58 -10.10
C LYS A 78 -12.29 5.89 -8.81
N LYS A 79 -12.64 4.61 -8.88
CA LYS A 79 -13.10 3.81 -7.73
C LYS A 79 -12.02 2.86 -7.20
N ILE A 80 -10.84 2.84 -7.82
CA ILE A 80 -9.79 1.88 -7.52
C ILE A 80 -8.74 2.54 -6.63
N VAL A 81 -8.34 1.85 -5.57
CA VAL A 81 -7.21 2.24 -4.72
C VAL A 81 -6.08 1.24 -4.96
N PHE A 82 -4.92 1.71 -5.41
CA PHE A 82 -3.74 0.87 -5.58
C PHE A 82 -2.81 1.03 -4.38
N LEU A 83 -2.63 -0.04 -3.61
CA LEU A 83 -1.75 -0.08 -2.46
C LEU A 83 -0.71 -1.19 -2.63
N LYS A 84 0.50 -0.92 -2.15
CA LYS A 84 1.58 -1.88 -2.02
C LYS A 84 1.92 -2.03 -0.55
N ALA A 85 2.02 -3.27 -0.09
CA ALA A 85 2.40 -3.58 1.28
C ALA A 85 3.62 -4.50 1.28
N LYS A 86 4.48 -4.30 2.28
CA LYS A 86 5.63 -5.16 2.56
C LYS A 86 5.46 -5.68 3.97
N VAL A 87 5.49 -6.98 4.15
CA VAL A 87 5.41 -7.66 5.46
C VAL A 87 6.38 -8.84 5.45
N ARG A 88 6.73 -9.34 6.64
CA ARG A 88 7.56 -10.53 6.78
C ARG A 88 7.03 -11.37 7.95
N PRO A 89 6.47 -12.56 7.70
CA PRO A 89 6.11 -13.49 8.76
C PRO A 89 7.33 -13.86 9.60
N LEU A 90 7.14 -14.03 10.90
CA LEU A 90 8.15 -14.64 11.76
C LEU A 90 8.17 -16.14 11.51
N ASP A 91 9.37 -16.66 11.26
CA ASP A 91 9.57 -18.08 11.01
C ASP A 91 9.67 -18.85 12.34
N ALA A 92 9.29 -20.12 12.31
CA ALA A 92 9.39 -20.98 13.49
C ALA A 92 10.87 -21.36 13.73
N MET A 93 11.23 -21.60 15.00
CA MET A 93 12.47 -22.29 15.32
C MET A 93 12.28 -23.77 15.00
N GLU A 94 12.70 -24.20 13.81
CA GLU A 94 12.51 -25.59 13.36
C GLU A 94 13.70 -26.49 13.72
N ASP A 95 14.94 -26.00 13.60
CA ASP A 95 16.15 -26.80 13.84
C ASP A 95 17.00 -26.21 14.97
N ILE A 96 17.42 -27.07 15.91
CA ILE A 96 18.31 -26.73 17.01
C ILE A 96 19.53 -27.67 16.95
N GLN A 97 20.69 -27.13 16.58
CA GLN A 97 21.96 -27.85 16.68
C GLN A 97 22.69 -27.48 17.97
N LEU A 98 23.02 -28.50 18.75
CA LEU A 98 23.88 -28.40 19.93
C LEU A 98 25.05 -29.38 19.74
N PRO A 99 26.28 -29.03 20.17
CA PRO A 99 27.45 -29.91 20.07
C PRO A 99 27.31 -31.19 20.90
#